data_AF-A0A0L8KK43-F1
#
_entry.id   AF-A0A0L8KK43-F1
#
_cell.length_a   1.000
_cell.length_b   1.000
_cell.length_c   1.000
_cell.angle_alpha   90.00
_cell.angle_beta   90.00
_cell.angle_gamma   90.00
#
_symmetry.space_group_name_H-M   'P 1'
#
loop_
_entity.id
_entity.type
_entity.pdbx_description
1 polymer ?
#
loop_
_entity_poly.entity_id
_entity_poly.type
_entity_poly.pdbx_seq_one_letter_code
_entity_poly.pdbx_strand_id
1 'polypeptide(L)'
;MANRSYLYSADSMPNEAGIPQQIRCISEHNWDIPLAHKLMVGRGTTMVPSMIWNPPIGIAADYAEGAALLRDLLYAVGKGLEDDVEFAECVAKTAAHLEKQQAKYFVLETGEIVSMTDDDPAESVRQLVSKHIPDAVANAEAAIAGRNDDWLAAVRADWQKHFASFYSDALYFSFPG
;
A
#
# COMPACT_ATOMS: atom_id res chain seq x y z
N MET A 1 1.81 -4.17 21.75
CA MET A 1 1.00 -3.64 20.63
C MET A 1 1.86 -3.76 19.38
N ALA A 2 1.32 -4.32 18.30
CA ALA A 2 2.04 -4.37 17.03
C ALA A 2 1.57 -3.17 16.22
N ASN A 3 2.42 -2.16 16.04
CA ASN A 3 2.06 -0.98 15.24
C ASN A 3 2.04 -1.41 13.78
N ARG A 4 0.93 -1.14 13.08
CA ARG A 4 0.72 -1.63 11.71
C ARG A 4 0.18 -0.57 10.76
N SER A 5 0.53 -0.71 9.50
CA SER A 5 -0.25 -0.15 8.40
C SER A 5 -1.27 -1.17 7.91
N TYR A 6 -2.47 -0.69 7.60
CA TYR A 6 -3.57 -1.51 7.12
C TYR A 6 -4.04 -1.01 5.76
N LEU A 7 -4.15 -1.92 4.80
CA LEU A 7 -4.61 -1.62 3.45
C LEU A 7 -5.89 -2.39 3.18
N TYR A 8 -6.90 -1.65 2.74
CA TYR A 8 -8.22 -2.16 2.41
C TYR A 8 -8.58 -1.83 0.96
N SER A 9 -9.62 -2.48 0.46
CA SER A 9 -10.31 -2.05 -0.75
C SER A 9 -11.80 -1.82 -0.49
N ALA A 10 -12.37 -0.85 -1.21
CA ALA A 10 -13.76 -0.44 -1.07
C ALA A 10 -14.33 0.16 -2.36
N ASP A 11 -15.65 0.10 -2.51
CA ASP A 11 -16.37 0.63 -3.69
C ASP A 11 -16.68 2.14 -3.59
N SER A 12 -16.42 2.74 -2.44
CA SER A 12 -16.48 4.18 -2.19
C SER A 12 -15.35 4.59 -1.25
N MET A 13 -14.99 5.88 -1.28
CA MET A 13 -14.08 6.46 -0.28
C MET A 13 -14.84 6.75 1.02
N PRO A 14 -14.19 6.62 2.19
CA PRO A 14 -14.70 7.22 3.42
C PRO A 14 -14.90 8.72 3.25
N ASN A 15 -15.95 9.27 3.87
CA ASN A 15 -16.23 10.69 3.86
C ASN A 15 -17.02 11.08 5.13
N GLU A 16 -17.40 12.35 5.26
CA GLU A 16 -18.14 12.85 6.44
C GLU A 16 -19.48 12.15 6.66
N ALA A 17 -20.11 11.62 5.60
CA ALA A 17 -21.37 10.89 5.72
C ALA A 17 -21.19 9.45 6.24
N GLY A 18 -19.94 8.93 6.26
CA GLY A 18 -19.63 7.63 6.85
C GLY A 18 -18.53 6.85 6.12
N ILE A 19 -18.38 5.60 6.54
CA ILE A 19 -17.44 4.64 5.97
C ILE A 19 -18.11 3.76 4.91
N PRO A 20 -17.35 3.14 3.99
CA PRO A 20 -17.89 2.20 3.00
C PRO A 20 -18.54 0.97 3.64
N GLN A 21 -19.59 0.41 3.02
CA GLN A 21 -20.27 -0.80 3.52
C GLN A 21 -19.52 -2.10 3.23
N GLN A 22 -18.87 -2.20 2.06
CA GLN A 22 -18.12 -3.39 1.66
C GLN A 22 -16.62 -3.07 1.70
N ILE A 23 -16.02 -3.32 2.85
CA ILE A 23 -14.58 -3.16 3.08
C ILE A 23 -13.93 -4.54 3.04
N ARG A 24 -12.88 -4.66 2.24
CA ARG A 24 -12.14 -5.92 2.06
C ARG A 24 -10.69 -5.74 2.50
N CYS A 25 -10.13 -6.74 3.16
CA CYS A 25 -8.74 -6.71 3.58
C CYS A 25 -7.81 -6.95 2.38
N ILE A 26 -6.85 -6.06 2.17
CA ILE A 26 -5.78 -6.28 1.19
C ILE A 26 -4.54 -6.74 1.93
N SER A 27 -4.03 -5.92 2.86
CA SER A 27 -2.74 -6.21 3.47
C SER A 27 -2.52 -5.52 4.80
N GLU A 28 -1.79 -6.18 5.69
CA GLU A 28 -1.24 -5.60 6.91
C GLU A 28 0.29 -5.66 6.90
N HIS A 29 0.94 -4.64 7.43
CA HIS A 29 2.39 -4.63 7.59
C HIS A 29 2.79 -4.08 8.95
N ASN A 30 3.69 -4.76 9.65
CA ASN A 30 4.15 -4.32 10.97
C ASN A 30 5.27 -3.27 10.82
N TRP A 31 5.26 -2.28 11.71
CA TRP A 31 6.35 -1.34 11.97
C TRP A 31 6.74 -0.37 10.84
N ASP A 32 6.12 -0.45 9.66
CA ASP A 32 6.37 0.45 8.53
C ASP A 32 5.16 0.48 7.58
N ILE A 33 5.17 1.46 6.67
CA ILE A 33 4.34 1.50 5.46
C ILE A 33 5.23 1.06 4.30
N PRO A 34 5.14 -0.21 3.86
CA PRO A 34 6.05 -0.77 2.88
C PRO A 34 5.87 -0.13 1.51
N LEU A 35 6.86 -0.31 0.64
CA LEU A 35 6.83 0.19 -0.73
C LEU A 35 5.57 -0.28 -1.47
N ALA A 36 5.17 -1.56 -1.31
CA ALA A 36 3.95 -2.08 -1.91
C ALA A 36 2.70 -1.25 -1.55
N HIS A 37 2.55 -0.87 -0.28
CA HIS A 37 1.42 -0.05 0.16
C HIS A 37 1.46 1.34 -0.48
N LYS A 38 2.64 1.99 -0.48
CA LYS A 38 2.83 3.31 -1.10
C LYS A 38 2.48 3.32 -2.60
N LEU A 39 2.86 2.28 -3.33
CA LEU A 39 2.55 2.15 -4.75
C LEU A 39 1.07 1.87 -5.01
N MET A 40 0.45 1.00 -4.20
CA MET A 40 -0.98 0.72 -4.31
C MET A 40 -1.83 1.98 -4.05
N VAL A 41 -1.38 2.88 -3.17
CA VAL A 41 -2.02 4.20 -2.99
C VAL A 41 -1.37 5.34 -3.77
N GLY A 42 -0.59 5.04 -4.81
CA GLY A 42 0.21 6.02 -5.55
C GLY A 42 -0.50 6.76 -6.69
N ARG A 43 -1.73 6.38 -7.01
CA ARG A 43 -2.47 6.86 -8.19
C ARG A 43 -3.81 7.46 -7.78
N GLY A 44 -4.06 8.71 -8.15
CA GLY A 44 -5.24 9.44 -7.68
C GLY A 44 -5.27 9.60 -6.15
N THR A 45 -4.09 9.68 -5.51
CA THR A 45 -3.94 9.75 -4.05
C THR A 45 -4.67 10.96 -3.46
N THR A 46 -5.50 10.71 -2.45
CA THR A 46 -6.16 11.76 -1.68
C THR A 46 -6.22 11.40 -0.20
N MET A 47 -6.10 12.40 0.67
CA MET A 47 -6.41 12.22 2.08
C MET A 47 -7.93 12.09 2.25
N VAL A 48 -8.35 11.18 3.13
CA VAL A 48 -9.75 10.90 3.45
C VAL A 48 -9.92 10.72 4.95
N PRO A 49 -11.16 10.76 5.47
CA PRO A 49 -11.45 10.28 6.81
C PRO A 49 -10.91 8.88 7.04
N SER A 50 -10.26 8.68 8.18
CA SER A 50 -9.92 7.33 8.61
C SER A 50 -11.19 6.60 9.05
N MET A 51 -11.27 5.33 8.70
CA MET A 51 -12.31 4.41 9.12
C MET A 51 -12.07 3.87 10.52
N ILE A 52 -10.86 4.04 11.08
CA ILE A 52 -10.40 3.43 12.33
C ILE A 52 -10.04 4.49 13.38
N TRP A 53 -9.38 5.58 12.98
CA TRP A 53 -8.83 6.58 13.90
C TRP A 53 -9.46 7.96 13.75
N ASN A 54 -9.30 8.76 14.79
CA ASN A 54 -9.59 10.19 14.80
C ASN A 54 -8.33 10.91 15.33
N PRO A 55 -7.75 11.90 14.63
CA PRO A 55 -8.24 12.64 13.45
C PRO A 55 -8.21 11.85 12.12
N PRO A 56 -8.87 12.37 11.06
CA PRO A 56 -8.98 11.74 9.74
C PRO A 56 -7.63 11.65 9.01
N ILE A 57 -6.95 10.53 9.18
CA ILE A 57 -5.60 10.26 8.66
C ILE A 57 -5.56 9.10 7.65
N GLY A 58 -6.68 8.85 6.96
CA GLY A 58 -6.78 7.84 5.91
C GLY A 58 -6.26 8.36 4.56
N ILE A 59 -5.84 7.45 3.69
CA ILE A 59 -5.43 7.76 2.31
C ILE A 59 -6.21 6.86 1.36
N ALA A 60 -6.89 7.43 0.38
CA ALA A 60 -7.55 6.69 -0.68
C ALA A 60 -6.88 6.92 -2.04
N ALA A 61 -7.01 5.94 -2.93
CA ALA A 61 -6.39 5.96 -4.26
C ALA A 61 -7.13 5.02 -5.22
N ASP A 62 -6.88 5.16 -6.52
CA ASP A 62 -7.45 4.27 -7.54
C ASP A 62 -6.90 2.84 -7.41
N TYR A 63 -7.81 1.88 -7.33
CA TYR A 63 -7.44 0.47 -7.16
C TYR A 63 -6.69 -0.09 -8.38
N ALA A 64 -7.27 0.12 -9.56
CA ALA A 64 -6.79 -0.53 -10.77
C ALA A 64 -5.41 0.00 -11.18
N GLU A 65 -5.23 1.32 -11.12
CA GLU A 65 -3.97 1.98 -11.44
C GLU A 65 -2.87 1.65 -10.41
N GLY A 66 -3.20 1.63 -9.12
CA GLY A 66 -2.26 1.24 -8.06
C GLY A 66 -1.81 -0.22 -8.17
N ALA A 67 -2.75 -1.13 -8.44
CA ALA A 67 -2.44 -2.55 -8.63
C ALA A 67 -1.60 -2.79 -9.90
N ALA A 68 -1.88 -2.06 -10.98
CA ALA A 68 -1.09 -2.13 -12.21
C ALA A 68 0.36 -1.66 -11.96
N LEU A 69 0.55 -0.53 -11.28
CA LEU A 69 1.88 -0.02 -10.95
C LEU A 69 2.69 -1.02 -10.10
N LEU A 70 2.07 -1.64 -9.10
CA LEU A 70 2.73 -2.65 -8.28
C LEU A 70 3.14 -3.87 -9.13
N ARG A 71 2.25 -4.35 -10.02
CA ARG A 71 2.53 -5.50 -10.89
C ARG A 71 3.69 -5.21 -11.86
N ASP A 72 3.70 -4.03 -12.47
CA ASP A 72 4.78 -3.62 -13.37
C ASP A 72 6.12 -3.54 -12.65
N LEU A 73 6.14 -3.01 -11.42
CA LEU A 73 7.36 -2.99 -10.62
C LEU A 73 7.81 -4.41 -10.24
N LEU A 74 6.91 -5.27 -9.77
CA LEU A 74 7.24 -6.67 -9.42
C LEU A 74 7.83 -7.42 -10.63
N TYR A 75 7.29 -7.19 -11.83
CA TYR A 75 7.85 -7.73 -13.07
C TYR A 75 9.27 -7.21 -13.32
N ALA A 76 9.53 -5.91 -13.13
CA ALA A 76 10.87 -5.35 -13.27
C ALA A 76 11.85 -5.92 -12.23
N VAL A 77 11.45 -6.04 -10.96
CA VAL A 77 12.24 -6.65 -9.89
C VAL A 77 12.59 -8.10 -10.24
N GLY A 78 11.63 -8.88 -10.76
CA GLY A 78 11.81 -10.29 -11.11
C GLY A 78 12.86 -10.61 -12.16
N LYS A 79 13.24 -9.65 -13.02
CA LYS A 79 14.32 -9.80 -14.03
C LYS A 79 15.74 -9.94 -13.47
N GLY A 80 15.88 -10.00 -12.15
CA GLY A 80 17.15 -10.31 -11.48
C GLY A 80 16.97 -11.27 -10.31
N LEU A 81 15.82 -11.94 -10.24
CA LEU A 81 15.41 -12.87 -9.19
C LEU A 81 14.73 -14.11 -9.81
N GLU A 82 15.10 -14.49 -11.03
CA GLU A 82 14.45 -15.57 -11.78
C GLU A 82 14.52 -16.92 -11.07
N ASP A 83 15.61 -17.17 -10.34
CA ASP A 83 15.83 -18.39 -9.57
C ASP A 83 15.33 -18.28 -8.11
N ASP A 84 14.80 -17.12 -7.69
CA ASP A 84 14.25 -16.91 -6.35
C ASP A 84 12.79 -17.38 -6.30
N VAL A 85 12.62 -18.63 -5.85
CA VAL A 85 11.31 -19.27 -5.70
C VAL A 85 10.41 -18.52 -4.72
N GLU A 86 10.97 -17.95 -3.64
CA GLU A 86 10.19 -17.21 -2.64
C GLU A 86 9.63 -15.92 -3.22
N PHE A 87 10.44 -15.21 -4.02
CA PHE A 87 9.97 -14.04 -4.75
C PHE A 87 8.86 -14.39 -5.73
N ALA A 88 9.04 -15.44 -6.54
CA ALA A 88 8.02 -15.89 -7.49
C ALA A 88 6.69 -16.25 -6.79
N GLU A 89 6.75 -16.94 -5.65
CA GLU A 89 5.58 -17.23 -4.83
C GLU A 89 4.92 -15.97 -4.28
N CYS A 90 5.72 -15.00 -3.80
CA CYS A 90 5.21 -13.72 -3.31
C CYS A 90 4.43 -12.99 -4.42
N VAL A 91 5.00 -12.88 -5.62
CA VAL A 91 4.35 -12.26 -6.78
C VAL A 91 3.03 -12.94 -7.11
N ALA A 92 3.01 -14.28 -7.19
CA ALA A 92 1.81 -15.04 -7.50
C ALA A 92 0.71 -14.85 -6.44
N LYS A 93 1.07 -14.94 -5.15
CA LYS A 93 0.15 -14.73 -4.03
C LYS A 93 -0.43 -13.32 -4.03
N THR A 94 0.41 -12.30 -4.21
CA THR A 94 -0.02 -10.90 -4.29
C THR A 94 -0.94 -10.68 -5.48
N ALA A 95 -0.60 -11.18 -6.66
CA ALA A 95 -1.42 -11.00 -7.86
C ALA A 95 -2.82 -11.62 -7.71
N ALA A 96 -2.89 -12.87 -7.21
CA ALA A 96 -4.15 -13.57 -6.97
C ALA A 96 -5.00 -12.88 -5.90
N HIS A 97 -4.38 -12.39 -4.83
CA HIS A 97 -5.10 -11.66 -3.77
C HIS A 97 -5.68 -10.34 -4.28
N LEU A 98 -4.91 -9.58 -5.06
CA LEU A 98 -5.40 -8.34 -5.68
C LEU A 98 -6.51 -8.61 -6.70
N GLU A 99 -6.49 -9.75 -7.40
CA GLU A 99 -7.61 -10.11 -8.28
C GLU A 99 -8.88 -10.43 -7.49
N LYS A 100 -8.74 -11.16 -6.38
CA LYS A 100 -9.87 -11.53 -5.52
C LYS A 100 -10.50 -10.33 -4.82
N GLN A 101 -9.70 -9.35 -4.42
CA GLN A 101 -10.12 -8.22 -3.57
C GLN A 101 -10.36 -6.93 -4.36
N GLN A 102 -10.67 -7.02 -5.66
CA GLN A 102 -10.93 -5.85 -6.50
C GLN A 102 -12.09 -5.01 -5.96
N ALA A 103 -11.90 -3.69 -6.02
CA ALA A 103 -12.91 -2.68 -5.76
C ALA A 103 -12.54 -1.41 -6.55
N LYS A 104 -13.21 -0.28 -6.29
CA LYS A 104 -12.87 1.00 -6.94
C LYS A 104 -11.64 1.66 -6.33
N TYR A 105 -11.47 1.56 -5.02
CA TYR A 105 -10.43 2.28 -4.30
C TYR A 105 -9.62 1.35 -3.41
N PHE A 106 -8.33 1.68 -3.28
CA PHE A 106 -7.58 1.32 -2.09
C PHE A 106 -7.85 2.34 -0.98
N VAL A 107 -7.84 1.89 0.27
CA VAL A 107 -7.86 2.75 1.46
C VAL A 107 -6.74 2.29 2.40
N LEU A 108 -5.71 3.13 2.54
CA LEU A 108 -4.59 2.93 3.43
C LEU A 108 -4.81 3.68 4.74
N GLU A 109 -4.60 2.94 5.81
CA GLU A 109 -4.87 3.30 7.18
C GLU A 109 -3.54 3.20 7.96
N THR A 110 -2.97 4.36 8.32
CA THR A 110 -1.59 4.47 8.82
C THR A 110 -1.49 4.90 10.28
N GLY A 111 -2.61 4.99 11.00
CA GLY A 111 -2.69 5.68 12.28
C GLY A 111 -1.73 5.18 13.34
N GLU A 112 -1.54 3.86 13.44
CA GLU A 112 -0.58 3.29 14.40
C GLU A 112 0.87 3.62 14.05
N ILE A 113 1.22 3.73 12.76
CA ILE A 113 2.59 4.03 12.32
C ILE A 113 2.91 5.50 12.53
N VAL A 114 2.03 6.40 12.10
CA VAL A 114 2.29 7.86 12.23
C VAL A 114 2.23 8.35 13.67
N SER A 115 1.58 7.59 14.56
CA SER A 115 1.53 7.89 16.00
C SER A 115 2.73 7.32 16.78
N MET A 116 3.69 6.67 16.10
CA MET A 116 4.93 6.20 16.74
C MET A 116 5.93 7.32 17.00
N THR A 117 5.80 8.43 16.29
CA THR A 117 6.62 9.62 16.40
C THR A 117 5.93 10.66 17.27
N ASP A 118 6.68 11.58 17.87
CA ASP A 118 6.12 12.73 18.61
C ASP A 118 5.50 13.80 17.68
N ASP A 119 5.49 13.56 16.36
CA ASP A 119 4.92 14.44 15.34
C ASP A 119 3.38 14.40 15.31
N ASP A 120 2.77 15.46 14.79
CA ASP A 120 1.32 15.50 14.52
C ASP A 120 0.93 14.43 13.47
N PRO A 121 0.05 13.46 13.80
CA PRO A 121 -0.34 12.39 12.87
C PRO A 121 -0.88 12.91 11.53
N ALA A 122 -1.62 14.02 11.55
CA ALA A 122 -2.18 14.59 10.34
C ALA A 122 -1.10 15.23 9.46
N GLU A 123 -0.10 15.87 10.04
CA GLU A 123 1.08 16.36 9.33
C GLU A 123 1.91 15.23 8.74
N SER A 124 2.14 14.16 9.49
CA SER A 124 2.84 12.96 9.01
C SER A 124 2.15 12.36 7.78
N VAL A 125 0.82 12.28 7.76
CA VAL A 125 0.06 11.83 6.59
C VAL A 125 0.14 12.84 5.44
N ARG A 126 0.09 14.16 5.71
CA ARG A 126 0.30 15.19 4.68
C ARG A 126 1.67 15.03 4.00
N GLN A 127 2.73 14.76 4.75
CA GLN A 127 4.06 14.50 4.19
C GLN A 127 4.11 13.20 3.40
N LEU A 128 3.46 12.15 3.89
CA LEU A 128 3.36 10.88 3.19
C LEU A 128 2.71 11.06 1.80
N VAL A 129 1.59 11.79 1.75
CA VAL A 129 0.83 12.04 0.50
C VAL A 129 1.56 13.02 -0.43
N SER A 130 2.14 14.09 0.10
CA SER A 130 2.75 15.14 -0.74
C SER A 130 4.17 14.82 -1.21
N LYS A 131 4.87 13.91 -0.53
CA LYS A 131 6.28 13.63 -0.79
C LYS A 131 6.59 12.14 -0.92
N HIS A 132 6.39 11.37 0.14
CA HIS A 132 6.92 9.99 0.19
C HIS A 132 6.24 9.04 -0.81
N ILE A 133 4.92 9.14 -0.99
CA ILE A 133 4.18 8.37 -2.01
C ILE A 133 4.59 8.82 -3.42
N PRO A 134 4.55 10.12 -3.77
CA PRO A 134 5.03 10.60 -5.07
C PRO A 134 6.47 10.19 -5.39
N ASP A 135 7.39 10.30 -4.42
CA ASP A 135 8.80 9.90 -4.59
C ASP A 135 8.90 8.38 -4.86
N ALA A 136 8.13 7.56 -4.14
CA ALA A 136 8.10 6.11 -4.37
C ALA A 136 7.57 5.76 -5.77
N VAL A 137 6.50 6.43 -6.21
CA VAL A 137 5.93 6.25 -7.56
C VAL A 137 6.93 6.66 -8.63
N ALA A 138 7.54 7.84 -8.50
CA ALA A 138 8.51 8.34 -9.47
C ALA A 138 9.74 7.41 -9.60
N ASN A 139 10.23 6.89 -8.47
CA ASN A 139 11.32 5.92 -8.47
C ASN A 139 10.91 4.60 -9.14
N ALA A 140 9.72 4.08 -8.84
CA ALA A 140 9.20 2.87 -9.46
C ALA A 140 9.04 3.04 -10.99
N GLU A 141 8.43 4.13 -11.44
CA GLU A 141 8.28 4.42 -12.87
C GLU A 141 9.63 4.59 -13.58
N ALA A 142 10.59 5.27 -12.95
CA ALA A 142 11.93 5.41 -13.49
C ALA A 142 12.62 4.05 -13.62
N ALA A 143 12.50 3.19 -12.61
CA ALA A 143 13.05 1.84 -12.62
C ALA A 143 12.39 0.93 -13.68
N ILE A 144 11.06 0.95 -13.77
CA ILE A 144 10.29 0.22 -14.80
C ILE A 144 10.74 0.66 -16.21
N ALA A 145 11.01 1.95 -16.39
CA ALA A 145 11.52 2.51 -17.63
C ALA A 145 13.03 2.31 -17.87
N GLY A 146 13.75 1.60 -16.99
CA GLY A 146 15.20 1.37 -17.11
C GLY A 146 16.06 2.62 -16.89
N ARG A 147 15.58 3.57 -16.07
CA ARG A 147 16.24 4.85 -15.77
C ARG A 147 16.69 4.99 -14.32
N ASN A 148 16.51 3.96 -13.50
CA ASN A 148 16.90 3.95 -12.09
C ASN A 148 17.32 2.55 -11.63
N ASP A 149 18.35 2.02 -12.28
CA ASP A 149 18.82 0.64 -12.06
C ASP A 149 19.42 0.45 -10.66
N ASP A 150 20.10 1.45 -10.11
CA ASP A 150 20.68 1.39 -8.76
C ASP A 150 19.60 1.24 -7.69
N TRP A 151 18.51 2.02 -7.80
CA TRP A 151 17.37 1.88 -6.90
C TRP A 151 16.68 0.53 -7.09
N LEU A 152 16.51 0.08 -8.33
CA LEU A 152 15.90 -1.23 -8.62
C LEU A 152 16.74 -2.38 -8.06
N ALA A 153 18.06 -2.30 -8.14
CA ALA A 153 18.98 -3.25 -7.54
C ALA A 153 18.87 -3.26 -6.00
N ALA A 154 18.75 -2.09 -5.37
CA ALA A 154 18.52 -1.99 -3.93
C ALA A 154 17.17 -2.61 -3.51
N VAL A 155 16.09 -2.35 -4.28
CA VAL A 155 14.77 -2.97 -4.03
C VAL A 155 14.83 -4.48 -4.18
N ARG A 156 15.57 -5.01 -5.17
CA ARG A 156 15.78 -6.46 -5.34
C ARG A 156 16.52 -7.08 -4.16
N ALA A 157 17.56 -6.42 -3.67
CA ALA A 157 18.39 -6.92 -2.57
C ALA A 157 17.59 -7.12 -1.27
N ASP A 158 16.59 -6.27 -1.03
CA ASP A 158 15.76 -6.29 0.18
C ASP A 158 14.26 -6.48 -0.14
N TRP A 159 13.94 -7.27 -1.17
CA TRP A 159 12.57 -7.34 -1.71
C TRP A 159 11.52 -7.74 -0.67
N GLN A 160 11.87 -8.59 0.31
CA GLN A 160 10.96 -9.02 1.36
C GLN A 160 10.46 -7.83 2.19
N LYS A 161 11.32 -6.86 2.49
CA LYS A 161 10.93 -5.64 3.23
C LYS A 161 9.90 -4.82 2.45
N HIS A 162 9.97 -4.87 1.13
CA HIS A 162 9.13 -4.07 0.25
C HIS A 162 7.79 -4.72 -0.10
N PHE A 163 7.76 -6.06 -0.22
CA PHE A 163 6.63 -6.79 -0.79
C PHE A 163 6.07 -7.91 0.09
N ALA A 164 6.84 -8.44 1.05
CA ALA A 164 6.38 -9.51 1.95
C ALA A 164 5.52 -8.97 3.10
N SER A 165 4.38 -8.37 2.74
CA SER A 165 3.33 -8.00 3.68
C SER A 165 2.36 -9.15 3.90
N PHE A 166 1.60 -9.10 5.01
CA PHE A 166 0.56 -10.10 5.27
C PHE A 166 -0.65 -9.79 4.41
N TYR A 167 -0.95 -10.64 3.42
CA TYR A 167 -2.19 -10.57 2.64
C TYR A 167 -3.21 -11.51 3.29
N SER A 168 -4.34 -10.96 3.72
CA SER A 168 -5.34 -11.67 4.51
C SER A 168 -6.73 -11.44 3.92
N ASP A 169 -7.59 -12.46 4.00
CA ASP A 169 -9.02 -12.33 3.71
C ASP A 169 -9.81 -11.83 4.94
N ALA A 170 -9.25 -11.99 6.13
CA ALA A 170 -9.87 -11.54 7.37
C ALA A 170 -9.53 -10.07 7.64
N LEU A 171 -10.55 -9.29 7.99
CA LEU A 171 -10.38 -7.94 8.50
C LEU A 171 -9.90 -8.00 9.95
N TYR A 172 -8.81 -7.30 10.26
CA TYR A 172 -8.36 -7.13 11.64
C TYR A 172 -9.33 -6.27 12.47
N PHE A 173 -9.85 -5.19 11.87
CA PHE A 173 -10.88 -4.36 12.47
C PHE A 173 -12.26 -4.77 11.96
N SER A 174 -13.23 -4.86 12.86
CA SER A 174 -14.64 -5.04 12.49
C SER A 174 -15.24 -3.68 12.11
N PHE A 175 -15.72 -3.57 10.88
CA PHE A 175 -16.49 -2.41 10.44
C PHE A 175 -17.98 -2.70 10.52
N PRO A 176 -18.83 -1.73 10.94
CA PRO A 176 -20.27 -1.90 10.91
C PRO A 176 -20.75 -2.14 9.47
N GLY A 177 -21.57 -3.19 9.29
CA GLY A 177 -22.22 -3.53 8.02
C GLY A 177 -23.54 -2.81 7.79
#